data_AF-A0A8S0GW14-F1
#
_entry.id   AF-A0A8S0GW14-F1
#
_cell.length_a   1.000
_cell.length_b   1.000
_cell.length_c   1.000
_cell.angle_alpha   90.00
_cell.angle_beta   90.00
_cell.angle_gamma   90.00
#
_symmetry.space_group_name_H-M   'P 1'
#
loop_
_entity.id
_entity.type
_entity.pdbx_description
1 polymer ?
#
loop_
_entity_poly.entity_id
_entity_poly.type
_entity_poly.pdbx_seq_one_letter_code
_entity_poly.pdbx_strand_id
1 'polypeptide(L)'
;MLQVQFEFAGEDALQTFTLALQQVIARHDILRSSMAWEGLEQPVQVVWRQAPLDIQVVEADPAQGPVLEQLQARFDPVATAWT
;
A
#
# COMPACT_ATOMS: atom_id res chain seq x y z
N MET A 1 3.38 8.36 -7.73
CA MET A 1 2.82 7.32 -6.83
C MET A 1 2.13 8.02 -5.68
N LEU A 2 0.95 7.58 -5.25
CA LEU A 2 0.31 8.13 -4.05
C LEU A 2 0.98 7.49 -2.83
N GLN A 3 1.50 8.32 -1.93
CA GLN A 3 2.02 7.89 -0.63
C GLN A 3 1.30 8.68 0.45
N VAL A 4 0.76 7.97 1.44
CA VAL A 4 0.07 8.55 2.60
C VAL A 4 0.67 7.94 3.85
N GLN A 5 0.85 8.75 4.89
CA GLN A 5 1.43 8.34 6.16
C GLN A 5 0.41 8.52 7.26
N PHE A 6 0.36 7.58 8.18
CA PHE A 6 -0.52 7.59 9.33
C PHE A 6 0.29 7.25 10.58
N GLU A 7 -0.06 7.89 11.69
CA GLU A 7 0.38 7.50 13.02
C GLU A 7 -0.83 6.95 13.78
N PHE A 8 -0.62 5.85 14.50
CA PHE A 8 -1.67 5.20 15.27
C PHE A 8 -1.30 5.20 16.74
N ALA A 9 -2.28 5.39 17.62
CA ALA A 9 -2.07 5.39 19.07
C ALA A 9 -1.66 4.00 19.62
N GLY A 10 -1.80 2.93 18.83
CA GLY A 10 -1.44 1.57 19.20
C GLY A 10 -1.96 0.54 18.20
N GLU A 11 -1.70 -0.74 18.48
CA GLU A 11 -2.06 -1.85 17.59
C GLU A 11 -3.58 -1.97 17.37
N ASP A 12 -4.41 -1.76 18.40
CA ASP A 12 -5.87 -1.84 18.26
C ASP A 12 -6.42 -0.80 17.26
N ALA A 13 -5.86 0.41 17.28
CA ALA A 13 -6.22 1.47 16.35
C ALA A 13 -5.76 1.13 14.92
N LEU A 14 -4.57 0.56 14.77
CA LEU A 14 -4.06 0.07 13.49
C LEU A 14 -4.95 -1.06 12.92
N GLN A 15 -5.32 -2.04 13.75
CA GLN A 15 -6.19 -3.15 13.33
C GLN A 15 -7.56 -2.64 12.89
N THR A 16 -8.16 -1.74 13.68
CA THR A 16 -9.44 -1.11 13.35
C THR A 16 -9.36 -0.36 12.01
N PHE A 17 -8.30 0.41 11.81
CA PHE A 17 -8.07 1.13 10.56
C PHE A 17 -7.92 0.19 9.36
N THR A 18 -7.11 -0.86 9.48
CA THR A 18 -6.91 -1.87 8.43
C THR A 18 -8.23 -2.52 8.02
N LEU A 19 -9.07 -2.90 9.00
CA LEU A 19 -10.40 -3.47 8.72
C LEU A 19 -11.31 -2.49 7.99
N ALA A 20 -11.31 -1.22 8.40
CA ALA A 20 -12.07 -0.18 7.72
C ALA A 20 -11.55 0.07 6.29
N LEU A 21 -10.22 0.12 6.11
CA LEU A 21 -9.60 0.31 4.80
C LEU A 21 -9.91 -0.85 3.86
N GLN A 22 -9.91 -2.09 4.36
CA GLN A 22 -10.33 -3.26 3.58
C GLN A 22 -11.78 -3.12 3.07
N GLN A 23 -12.69 -2.55 3.86
CA GLN A 23 -14.07 -2.29 3.43
C GLN A 23 -14.15 -1.20 2.36
N VAL A 24 -13.34 -0.15 2.49
CA VAL A 24 -13.22 0.89 1.45
C VAL A 24 -12.72 0.28 0.14
N ILE A 25 -11.67 -0.56 0.18
CA ILE A 25 -11.17 -1.27 -1.00
C ILE A 25 -12.27 -2.14 -1.64
N ALA A 26 -13.01 -2.89 -0.82
CA ALA A 26 -14.08 -3.76 -1.31
C ALA A 26 -15.24 -2.97 -1.96
N ARG A 27 -15.52 -1.75 -1.48
CA ARG A 27 -16.62 -0.90 -1.97
C ARG A 27 -16.27 -0.11 -3.24
N HIS A 28 -14.98 0.10 -3.52
CA HIS A 28 -14.54 1.00 -4.59
C HIS A 28 -13.76 0.27 -5.69
N ASP A 29 -14.39 0.14 -6.86
CA ASP A 29 -13.85 -0.52 -8.06
C ASP A 29 -12.46 -0.04 -8.47
N ILE A 30 -12.19 1.25 -8.32
CA ILE A 30 -10.90 1.84 -8.67
C ILE A 30 -9.73 1.26 -7.85
N LEU A 31 -9.98 0.92 -6.58
CA LEU A 31 -8.97 0.35 -5.66
C LEU A 31 -8.74 -1.15 -5.87
N ARG A 32 -9.62 -1.80 -6.64
CA ARG A 32 -9.56 -3.23 -7.00
C ARG A 32 -9.35 -3.41 -8.50
N SER A 33 -8.68 -2.47 -9.16
CA SER A 33 -8.47 -2.50 -10.61
C SER A 33 -7.01 -2.63 -11.01
N SER A 34 -6.75 -3.35 -12.10
CA SER A 34 -5.45 -3.45 -12.76
C SER A 34 -5.62 -3.32 -14.28
N MET A 35 -4.52 -3.09 -14.99
CA MET A 35 -4.50 -3.16 -16.45
C MET A 35 -4.01 -4.53 -16.89
N ALA A 36 -4.67 -5.17 -17.85
CA ALA A 36 -4.21 -6.37 -18.53
C ALA A 36 -3.94 -6.05 -20.00
N TRP A 37 -2.82 -6.52 -20.53
CA TRP A 37 -2.41 -6.24 -21.92
C TRP A 37 -1.75 -7.43 -22.61
N GLU A 38 -1.31 -8.45 -21.87
CA GLU A 38 -0.66 -9.62 -22.43
C GLU A 38 -1.66 -10.44 -23.27
N GLY A 39 -1.36 -10.63 -24.57
CA GLY A 39 -2.18 -11.41 -25.49
C GLY A 39 -3.49 -10.75 -25.94
N LEU A 40 -3.70 -9.46 -25.67
CA LEU A 40 -4.90 -8.71 -26.05
C LEU A 40 -4.59 -7.66 -27.13
N GLU A 41 -5.54 -7.39 -28.01
CA GLU A 41 -5.41 -6.37 -29.06
C GLU A 41 -5.26 -4.95 -28.51
N GLN A 42 -5.82 -4.69 -27.32
CA GLN A 42 -5.72 -3.43 -26.60
C GLN A 42 -5.69 -3.65 -25.08
N PRO A 43 -5.11 -2.73 -24.29
CA PRO A 43 -5.14 -2.81 -22.83
C PRO A 43 -6.58 -2.77 -22.31
N VAL A 44 -6.89 -3.63 -21.34
CA VAL A 44 -8.21 -3.68 -20.70
C VAL A 44 -8.08 -3.48 -19.19
N GLN A 45 -8.99 -2.71 -18.62
CA GLN A 45 -9.08 -2.57 -17.17
C GLN A 45 -9.84 -3.75 -16.59
N VAL A 46 -9.18 -4.52 -15.72
CA VAL A 46 -9.77 -5.63 -14.99
C VAL A 46 -10.14 -5.15 -13.61
N VAL A 47 -11.38 -5.45 -13.19
CA VAL A 47 -11.87 -5.10 -11.85
C VAL A 47 -12.08 -6.39 -11.05
N TRP A 48 -11.22 -6.62 -10.06
CA TRP A 48 -11.14 -7.86 -9.29
C TRP A 48 -12.26 -7.99 -8.27
N ARG A 49 -12.89 -9.16 -8.16
CA ARG A 49 -13.95 -9.39 -7.15
C ARG A 49 -13.47 -9.19 -5.72
N GLN A 50 -12.21 -9.48 -5.46
CA GLN A 50 -11.55 -9.32 -4.18
C GLN A 50 -10.15 -8.77 -4.41
N ALA A 51 -9.75 -7.82 -3.55
CA ALA A 51 -8.40 -7.30 -3.45
C ALA A 51 -8.08 -7.20 -1.94
N PRO A 52 -7.49 -8.25 -1.35
CA PRO A 52 -7.12 -8.22 0.06
C PRO A 52 -6.00 -7.20 0.29
N LEU A 53 -6.12 -6.44 1.38
CA LEU A 53 -5.11 -5.51 1.85
C LEU A 53 -3.92 -6.30 2.42
N ASP A 54 -2.74 -6.10 1.84
CA ASP A 54 -1.51 -6.70 2.31
C ASP A 54 -0.83 -5.80 3.35
N ILE A 55 -0.33 -6.39 4.44
CA ILE A 55 0.32 -5.68 5.54
C ILE A 55 1.72 -6.25 5.71
N GLN A 56 2.71 -5.40 5.49
CA GLN A 56 4.11 -5.73 5.76
C GLN A 56 4.56 -5.04 7.04
N VAL A 57 4.99 -5.83 8.03
CA VAL A 57 5.64 -5.30 9.24
C VAL A 57 7.12 -5.07 8.93
N VAL A 58 7.61 -3.90 9.32
CA VAL A 58 9.01 -3.51 9.15
C VAL A 58 9.59 -3.20 10.52
N GLU A 59 10.63 -3.94 10.90
CA GLU A 59 11.43 -3.64 12.09
C GLU A 59 12.24 -2.36 11.85
N ALA A 60 12.09 -1.38 12.74
CA ALA A 60 12.87 -0.16 12.72
C ALA A 60 14.12 -0.32 13.61
N ASP A 61 15.24 0.24 13.17
CA ASP A 61 16.47 0.26 13.96
C ASP A 61 16.54 1.57 14.76
N PRO A 62 16.47 1.54 16.10
CA PRO A 62 16.55 2.76 16.91
C PRO A 62 17.83 3.57 16.68
N ALA A 63 18.91 2.94 16.21
CA ALA A 63 20.17 3.62 15.90
C ALA A 63 20.13 4.42 14.59
N GLN A 64 19.15 4.16 13.72
CA GLN A 64 19.02 4.80 12.39
C GLN A 64 18.08 6.01 12.40
N GLY A 65 17.72 6.53 13.57
CA GLY A 65 16.90 7.74 13.72
C GLY A 65 15.39 7.47 13.78
N PRO A 66 14.55 8.47 13.52
CA PRO A 66 13.10 8.34 13.63
C PRO A 66 12.51 7.27 12.70
N VAL A 67 11.55 6.48 13.19
CA VAL A 67 10.89 5.40 12.43
C VAL A 67 10.28 5.90 11.12
N LEU A 68 9.67 7.10 11.15
CA LEU A 68 9.04 7.67 9.95
C LEU A 68 10.05 7.93 8.83
N GLU A 69 11.23 8.45 9.16
CA GLU A 69 12.30 8.73 8.19
C GLU A 69 12.85 7.43 7.60
N GLN A 70 13.00 6.38 8.43
CA GLN A 70 13.40 5.05 7.97
C GLN A 70 12.39 4.43 7.00
N LEU A 71 11.08 4.52 7.32
CA LEU A 71 10.01 4.06 6.44
C LEU A 71 9.97 4.84 5.13
N GLN A 72 10.13 6.16 5.18
CA GLN A 72 10.18 7.00 3.99
C GLN A 72 11.36 6.62 3.10
N ALA A 73 12.57 6.50 3.64
CA ALA A 73 13.76 6.13 2.87
C ALA A 73 13.62 4.76 2.19
N ARG A 74 12.98 3.80 2.86
CA ARG A 74 12.77 2.45 2.32
C ARG A 74 11.76 2.37 1.18
N PHE A 75 10.71 3.19 1.23
CA PHE A 75 9.60 3.16 0.27
C PHE A 75 9.54 4.40 -0.63
N ASP A 76 10.62 5.19 -0.68
CA ASP A 76 10.74 6.33 -1.57
C ASP A 76 10.73 5.84 -3.04
N PRO A 77 9.69 6.16 -3.83
CA PRO A 77 9.60 5.75 -5.22
C PRO A 77 10.74 6.29 -6.09
N VAL A 78 11.42 7.36 -5.67
CA VAL A 78 12.53 7.97 -6.43
C VAL A 78 13.85 7.23 -6.15
N ALA A 79 14.02 6.64 -4.97
CA ALA A 79 15.25 5.92 -4.60
C ALA A 79 15.38 4.55 -5.30
N THR A 80 14.27 3.94 -5.73
CA THR A 80 14.28 2.60 -6.35
C THR A 80 14.49 2.61 -7.89
N ALA A 81 14.66 3.79 -8.51
CA ALA A 81 14.68 3.90 -9.98
C ALA A 81 16.08 3.75 -10.64
N TRP A 82 17.19 3.66 -9.89
CA TRP A 82 18.53 3.50 -10.47
C TRP A 82 19.49 2.70 -9.56
N THR A 83 19.36 1.38 -9.58
CA THR A 83 20.48 0.42 -9.46
C THR A 83 20.15 -0.81 -10.29
#